data_AF-B2FXY6-F1
#
_entry.id   AF-B2FXY6-F1
#
_cell.length_a   1.000
_cell.length_b   1.000
_cell.length_c   1.000
_cell.angle_alpha   90.00
_cell.angle_beta   90.00
_cell.angle_gamma   90.00
#
_symmetry.space_group_name_H-M   'P 1'
#
loop_
_entity.id
_entity.type
_entity.pdbx_description
1 polymer ?
#
loop_
_entity_poly.entity_id
_entity_poly.type
_entity_poly.pdbx_seq_one_letter_code
_entity_poly.pdbx_strand_id
1 'polypeptide(L)'
;RYYTPAPQARYTPMVRTAQRVALRHSFETDGTPAPSTVRPRPPAPPTNAPSQLPALTPDNDAKISQLVVDFMMRISRTLPQQQSRTELFSPLSIITVANLLFLGSGGSTHEEFGKVLTPSSMNWKRMHQRYGNVLANLMSSEPIDSRRDQWRRQTCPRDEDYEDGEGGPAA
;
A
#
# COMPACT_ATOMS: atom_id res chain seq x y z
N ARG A 1 -34.44 -37.54 -24.96
CA ARG A 1 -33.45 -36.62 -24.35
C ARG A 1 -32.09 -37.27 -24.52
N TYR A 2 -31.29 -36.77 -25.46
CA TYR A 2 -29.95 -37.32 -25.75
C TYR A 2 -28.93 -36.71 -24.77
N TYR A 3 -28.16 -37.55 -24.10
CA TYR A 3 -27.02 -37.13 -23.27
C TYR A 3 -25.79 -36.95 -24.18
N THR A 4 -25.18 -35.77 -24.16
CA THR A 4 -23.90 -35.48 -24.83
C THR A 4 -22.79 -35.50 -23.77
N PRO A 5 -21.75 -36.34 -23.87
CA PRO A 5 -20.61 -36.28 -22.97
C PRO A 5 -19.64 -35.17 -23.41
N ALA A 6 -19.19 -34.35 -22.45
CA ALA A 6 -18.16 -33.32 -22.68
C ALA A 6 -16.76 -33.95 -22.82
N PRO A 7 -15.85 -33.38 -23.63
CA PRO A 7 -14.51 -33.93 -23.81
C PRO A 7 -13.61 -33.63 -22.61
N GLN A 8 -12.82 -34.62 -22.20
CA GLN A 8 -11.82 -34.51 -21.13
C GLN A 8 -10.65 -33.64 -21.59
N ALA A 9 -10.41 -32.52 -20.90
CA ALA A 9 -9.25 -31.67 -21.11
C ALA A 9 -7.99 -32.36 -20.54
N ARG A 10 -7.04 -32.73 -21.42
CA ARG A 10 -5.70 -33.16 -21.02
C ARG A 10 -4.90 -31.94 -20.56
N TYR A 11 -4.54 -31.91 -19.28
CA TYR A 11 -3.61 -30.92 -18.74
C TYR A 11 -2.17 -31.35 -19.00
N THR A 12 -1.43 -30.56 -19.78
CA THR A 12 0.03 -30.62 -19.84
C THR A 12 0.60 -29.43 -19.05
N PRO A 13 1.55 -29.64 -18.12
CA PRO A 13 2.21 -28.53 -17.44
C PRO A 13 3.22 -27.86 -18.38
N MET A 14 2.97 -26.59 -18.73
CA MET A 14 3.97 -25.74 -19.37
C MET A 14 5.02 -25.29 -18.34
N VAL A 15 6.23 -25.85 -18.42
CA VAL A 15 7.41 -25.34 -17.71
C VAL A 15 7.79 -24.00 -18.35
N ARG A 16 7.56 -22.90 -17.64
CA ARG A 16 7.89 -21.54 -18.10
C ARG A 16 9.35 -21.26 -17.75
N THR A 17 10.26 -21.53 -18.68
CA THR A 17 11.67 -21.11 -18.58
C THR A 17 11.74 -19.58 -18.65
N ALA A 18 12.06 -18.93 -17.55
CA ALA A 18 12.23 -17.48 -17.51
C ALA A 18 13.58 -17.09 -18.13
N GLN A 19 13.62 -16.84 -19.44
CA GLN A 19 14.74 -16.12 -20.05
C GLN A 19 14.61 -14.63 -19.68
N ARG A 20 15.50 -14.16 -18.78
CA ARG A 20 15.69 -12.73 -18.53
C ARG A 20 16.34 -12.10 -19.76
N VAL A 21 15.53 -11.51 -20.63
CA VAL A 21 16.02 -10.60 -21.67
C VAL A 21 16.35 -9.26 -21.01
N ALA A 22 17.64 -9.01 -20.80
CA ALA A 22 18.12 -7.71 -20.37
C ALA A 22 18.08 -6.74 -21.57
N LEU A 23 17.09 -5.86 -21.60
CA LEU A 23 17.04 -4.77 -22.57
C LEU A 23 17.98 -3.65 -22.09
N ARG A 24 19.24 -3.69 -22.53
CA ARG A 24 20.16 -2.55 -22.46
C ARG A 24 20.31 -2.00 -23.87
N HIS A 25 19.77 -0.83 -24.18
CA HIS A 25 20.30 -0.01 -25.26
C HIS A 25 19.98 1.46 -24.98
N SER A 26 21.04 2.23 -24.71
CA SER A 26 21.02 3.68 -24.77
C SER A 26 22.13 4.15 -25.71
N PHE A 27 21.73 5.09 -26.56
CA PHE A 27 22.50 6.11 -27.31
C PHE A 27 23.28 5.71 -28.57
N GLU A 28 22.89 6.35 -29.66
CA GLU A 28 23.68 6.56 -30.87
C GLU A 28 23.68 8.07 -31.16
N THR A 29 24.80 8.74 -30.95
CA THR A 29 25.15 9.99 -31.65
C THR A 29 26.68 10.04 -31.75
N ASP A 30 27.11 10.30 -32.97
CA ASP A 30 28.41 10.07 -33.57
C ASP A 30 29.50 11.07 -33.13
N GLY A 31 30.77 10.66 -33.20
CA GLY A 31 31.95 11.54 -33.03
C GLY A 31 33.09 10.97 -32.17
N THR A 32 34.14 10.44 -32.82
CA THR A 32 35.49 10.14 -32.25
C THR A 32 36.50 11.06 -32.98
N PRO A 33 37.68 11.50 -32.44
CA PRO A 33 38.57 10.76 -31.53
C PRO A 33 39.38 11.54 -30.46
N ALA A 34 39.76 10.84 -29.38
CA ALA A 34 41.06 10.98 -28.67
C ALA A 34 41.25 9.84 -27.65
N PRO A 35 42.45 9.26 -27.47
CA PRO A 35 42.67 8.16 -26.54
C PRO A 35 42.88 8.70 -25.12
N SER A 36 41.80 8.76 -24.34
CA SER A 36 41.91 9.02 -22.91
C SER A 36 42.22 7.72 -22.17
N THR A 37 43.42 7.65 -21.57
CA THR A 37 43.81 6.64 -20.58
C THR A 37 42.72 6.46 -19.52
N VAL A 38 42.01 5.32 -19.58
CA VAL A 38 40.98 4.96 -18.60
C VAL A 38 41.67 4.56 -17.30
N ARG A 39 41.69 5.49 -16.34
CA ARG A 39 42.04 5.17 -14.95
C ARG A 39 40.85 4.41 -14.33
N PRO A 40 41.01 3.19 -13.80
CA PRO A 40 39.89 2.47 -13.19
C PRO A 40 39.35 3.27 -12.00
N ARG A 41 38.04 3.53 -12.02
CA ARG A 41 37.29 4.14 -10.92
C ARG A 41 37.37 3.19 -9.71
N PRO A 42 37.70 3.67 -8.50
CA PRO A 42 37.65 2.81 -7.33
C PRO A 42 36.21 2.29 -7.13
N PRO A 43 36.05 1.05 -6.64
CA PRO A 43 34.73 0.50 -6.35
C PRO A 43 34.02 1.39 -5.33
N ALA A 44 32.73 1.65 -5.57
CA ALA A 44 31.90 2.37 -4.62
C ALA A 44 31.94 1.64 -3.26
N PRO A 45 32.03 2.36 -2.13
CA PRO A 45 31.96 1.74 -0.82
C PRO A 45 30.66 0.94 -0.68
N PRO A 46 30.66 -0.20 0.03
CA PRO A 46 29.44 -0.94 0.28
C PRO A 46 28.53 -0.07 1.13
N THR A 47 27.52 0.53 0.50
CA THR A 47 26.42 1.17 1.20
C THR A 47 25.59 0.06 1.86
N ASN A 48 26.05 -0.40 3.02
CA ASN A 48 25.22 -1.12 4.00
C ASN A 48 24.31 -0.10 4.72
N ALA A 49 23.71 0.83 3.97
CA ALA A 49 22.60 1.59 4.53
C ALA A 49 21.38 0.67 4.48
N PRO A 50 20.73 0.38 5.61
CA PRO A 50 19.39 -0.17 5.53
C PRO A 50 18.59 0.77 4.65
N SER A 51 17.90 0.24 3.64
CA SER A 51 16.88 0.97 2.90
C SER A 51 15.84 1.43 3.92
N GLN A 52 16.05 2.60 4.53
CA GLN A 52 15.06 3.24 5.37
C GLN A 52 13.94 3.64 4.43
N LEU A 53 12.92 2.78 4.35
CA LEU A 53 11.61 3.20 3.90
C LEU A 53 11.30 4.51 4.63
N PRO A 54 10.77 5.54 3.94
CA PRO A 54 10.42 6.78 4.61
C PRO A 54 9.58 6.43 5.84
N ALA A 55 10.09 6.78 7.02
CA ALA A 55 9.45 6.43 8.28
C ALA A 55 8.10 7.13 8.30
N LEU A 56 7.03 6.38 8.06
CA LEU A 56 5.66 6.88 8.21
C LEU A 56 5.44 7.12 9.70
N THR A 57 5.18 8.37 10.05
CA THR A 57 4.82 8.74 11.42
C THR A 57 3.32 8.54 11.57
N PRO A 58 2.83 7.66 12.46
CA PRO A 58 1.40 7.54 12.73
C PRO A 58 0.75 8.91 12.93
N ASP A 59 -0.40 9.16 12.32
CA ASP A 59 -1.14 10.41 12.44
C ASP A 59 -2.65 10.16 12.37
N ASN A 60 -3.45 11.07 12.92
CA ASN A 60 -4.91 11.10 12.84
C ASN A 60 -5.35 12.34 12.05
N ASP A 61 -5.17 12.32 10.73
CA ASP A 61 -5.57 13.43 9.87
C ASP A 61 -7.08 13.40 9.58
N ALA A 62 -7.82 14.32 10.20
CA ALA A 62 -9.27 14.44 10.03
C ALA A 62 -9.71 14.67 8.58
N LYS A 63 -8.89 15.33 7.74
CA LYS A 63 -9.23 15.55 6.32
C LYS A 63 -9.15 14.25 5.53
N ILE A 64 -8.17 13.39 5.85
CA ILE A 64 -8.05 12.08 5.22
C ILE A 64 -9.20 11.17 5.67
N SER A 65 -9.52 11.16 6.96
CA SER A 65 -10.67 10.40 7.48
C SER A 65 -11.99 10.85 6.83
N GLN A 66 -12.20 12.16 6.69
CA GLN A 66 -13.38 12.70 6.02
C GLN A 66 -13.44 12.29 4.54
N LEU A 67 -12.31 12.32 3.83
CA LEU A 67 -12.22 11.88 2.45
C LEU A 67 -12.67 10.41 2.28
N VAL A 68 -12.24 9.52 3.17
CA VAL A 68 -12.65 8.10 3.15
C VAL A 68 -14.16 7.97 3.35
N VAL A 69 -14.74 8.74 4.27
CA VAL A 69 -16.19 8.75 4.52
C VAL A 69 -16.95 9.29 3.30
N ASP A 70 -16.50 10.39 2.71
CA ASP A 70 -17.11 10.97 1.52
C ASP A 70 -17.02 10.00 0.33
N PHE A 71 -15.89 9.32 0.18
CA PHE A 71 -15.68 8.29 -0.83
C PHE A 71 -16.62 7.10 -0.64
N MET A 72 -16.77 6.59 0.59
CA MET A 72 -17.75 5.55 0.94
C MET A 72 -19.15 5.97 0.50
N MET A 73 -19.59 7.17 0.90
CA MET A 73 -20.92 7.68 0.58
C MET A 73 -21.14 7.82 -0.93
N ARG A 74 -20.11 8.21 -1.68
CA ARG A 74 -20.17 8.25 -3.15
C ARG A 74 -20.35 6.85 -3.73
N ILE A 75 -19.53 5.88 -3.32
CA ILE A 75 -19.66 4.48 -3.79
C ILE A 75 -21.06 3.94 -3.49
N SER A 76 -21.55 4.10 -2.25
CA SER A 76 -22.87 3.62 -1.84
C SER A 76 -24.01 4.22 -2.67
N ARG A 77 -23.86 5.42 -3.21
CA ARG A 77 -24.85 6.06 -4.10
C ARG A 77 -24.74 5.61 -5.55
N THR A 78 -23.56 5.14 -5.97
CA THR A 78 -23.34 4.62 -7.33
C THR A 78 -23.72 3.16 -7.50
N LEU A 79 -23.74 2.40 -6.40
CA LEU A 79 -24.14 1.01 -6.44
C LEU A 79 -25.66 0.91 -6.64
N PRO A 80 -26.13 0.08 -7.60
CA PRO A 80 -27.55 -0.05 -7.88
C PRO A 80 -28.26 -0.69 -6.68
N GLN A 81 -29.14 0.06 -6.02
CA GLN A 81 -30.00 -0.44 -4.95
C GLN A 81 -30.99 -1.50 -5.47
N GLN A 82 -30.49 -2.72 -5.61
CA GLN A 82 -31.32 -3.91 -5.74
C GLN A 82 -31.95 -4.13 -4.37
N GLN A 83 -33.27 -3.91 -4.27
CA GLN A 83 -34.07 -3.88 -3.03
C GLN A 83 -33.91 -5.09 -2.09
N SER A 84 -33.18 -6.13 -2.48
CA SER A 84 -33.00 -7.39 -1.74
C SER A 84 -31.55 -7.84 -1.55
N ARG A 85 -30.53 -7.07 -1.96
CA ARG A 85 -29.12 -7.43 -1.70
C ARG A 85 -28.49 -6.51 -0.67
N THR A 86 -27.99 -7.10 0.42
CA THR A 86 -27.09 -6.42 1.34
C THR A 86 -25.74 -6.20 0.64
N GLU A 87 -25.28 -4.96 0.61
CA GLU A 87 -23.98 -4.59 0.06
C GLU A 87 -22.97 -4.42 1.19
N LEU A 88 -21.91 -5.23 1.17
CA LEU A 88 -20.81 -5.16 2.14
C LEU A 88 -19.52 -4.94 1.38
N PHE A 89 -18.82 -3.85 1.69
CA PHE A 89 -17.50 -3.57 1.16
C PHE A 89 -16.67 -2.77 2.18
N SER A 90 -15.35 -2.79 2.01
CA SER A 90 -14.41 -1.99 2.80
C SER A 90 -13.99 -0.76 1.99
N PRO A 91 -14.48 0.46 2.34
CA PRO A 91 -14.08 1.68 1.64
C PRO A 91 -12.57 1.95 1.75
N LEU A 92 -11.99 1.63 2.91
CA LEU A 92 -10.55 1.78 3.18
C LEU A 92 -9.70 0.91 2.25
N SER A 93 -10.10 -0.34 1.99
CA SER A 93 -9.36 -1.21 1.08
C SER A 93 -9.35 -0.65 -0.34
N ILE A 94 -10.54 -0.28 -0.84
CA ILE A 94 -10.72 0.26 -2.19
C ILE A 94 -9.91 1.54 -2.38
N ILE A 95 -10.03 2.49 -1.46
CA ILE A 95 -9.38 3.79 -1.58
C ILE A 95 -7.85 3.68 -1.41
N THR A 96 -7.36 2.70 -0.63
CA THR A 96 -5.92 2.43 -0.52
C THR A 96 -5.34 1.96 -1.86
N VAL A 97 -5.99 1.00 -2.53
CA VAL A 97 -5.56 0.55 -3.85
C VAL A 97 -5.65 1.69 -4.88
N ALA A 98 -6.72 2.47 -4.84
CA ALA A 98 -6.89 3.62 -5.73
C ALA A 98 -5.80 4.69 -5.53
N ASN A 99 -5.36 4.94 -4.30
CA ASN A 99 -4.23 5.83 -4.00
C ASN A 99 -2.91 5.30 -4.56
N LEU A 100 -2.68 3.98 -4.53
CA LEU A 100 -1.49 3.39 -5.15
C LEU A 100 -1.52 3.52 -6.68
N LEU A 101 -2.68 3.33 -7.30
CA LEU A 101 -2.86 3.56 -8.74
C LEU A 101 -2.67 5.04 -9.10
N PHE A 102 -3.14 5.95 -8.25
CA PHE A 102 -2.98 7.38 -8.43
C PHE A 102 -1.50 7.79 -8.50
N LEU A 103 -0.63 7.24 -7.62
CA LEU A 103 0.82 7.46 -7.66
C LEU A 103 1.48 7.09 -9.00
N GLY A 104 1.03 5.99 -9.61
CA GLY A 104 1.57 5.49 -10.88
C GLY A 104 0.90 6.06 -12.13
N SER A 105 -0.21 6.79 -11.96
CA SER A 105 -1.01 7.32 -13.06
C SER A 105 -0.40 8.60 -13.66
N GLY A 106 -0.64 8.82 -14.95
CA GLY A 106 -0.27 10.05 -15.66
C GLY A 106 -1.40 10.54 -16.57
N GLY A 107 -1.26 11.78 -17.06
CA GLY A 107 -2.24 12.41 -17.96
C GLY A 107 -3.65 12.53 -17.35
N SER A 108 -4.68 12.34 -18.17
CA SER A 108 -6.09 12.46 -17.76
C SER A 108 -6.46 11.52 -16.61
N THR A 109 -5.89 10.31 -16.54
CA THR A 109 -6.14 9.38 -15.44
C THR A 109 -5.69 9.95 -14.09
N HIS A 110 -4.54 10.64 -14.07
CA HIS A 110 -4.04 11.31 -12.87
C HIS A 110 -4.97 12.44 -12.43
N GLU A 111 -5.51 13.20 -13.39
CA GLU A 111 -6.46 14.29 -13.10
C GLU A 111 -7.77 13.77 -12.52
N GLU A 112 -8.32 12.67 -13.05
CA GLU A 112 -9.55 12.06 -12.53
C GLU A 112 -9.36 11.49 -11.12
N PHE A 113 -8.25 10.80 -10.86
CA PHE A 113 -7.91 10.40 -9.49
C PHE A 113 -7.75 11.61 -8.57
N GLY A 114 -7.11 12.67 -9.04
CA GLY A 114 -6.96 13.93 -8.30
C GLY A 114 -8.30 14.51 -7.85
N LYS A 115 -9.31 14.54 -8.72
CA LYS A 115 -10.65 15.04 -8.42
C LYS A 115 -11.39 14.23 -7.35
N VAL A 116 -11.12 12.93 -7.27
CA VAL A 116 -11.84 12.01 -6.36
C VAL A 116 -11.11 11.83 -5.03
N LEU A 117 -9.79 11.66 -5.07
CA LEU A 117 -8.97 11.20 -3.94
C LEU A 117 -8.21 12.32 -3.25
N THR A 118 -8.15 13.51 -3.83
CA THR A 118 -7.44 14.65 -3.20
C THR A 118 -8.44 15.63 -2.61
N PRO A 119 -8.37 15.94 -1.30
CA PRO A 119 -9.16 17.01 -0.73
C PRO A 119 -8.85 18.33 -1.43
N SER A 120 -9.86 19.14 -1.72
CA SER A 120 -9.72 20.40 -2.48
C SER A 120 -8.74 21.43 -1.88
N SER A 121 -8.41 21.29 -0.60
CA SER A 121 -7.42 22.14 0.10
C SER A 121 -6.01 21.53 0.19
N MET A 122 -5.75 20.38 -0.44
CA MET A 122 -4.51 19.63 -0.26
C MET A 122 -3.82 19.32 -1.60
N ASN A 123 -2.49 19.40 -1.61
CA ASN A 123 -1.70 18.93 -2.74
C ASN A 123 -1.64 17.39 -2.75
N TRP A 124 -1.75 16.77 -3.93
CA TRP A 124 -1.76 15.30 -4.07
C TRP A 124 -0.52 14.62 -3.46
N LYS A 125 0.67 15.24 -3.56
CA LYS A 125 1.91 14.67 -2.98
C LYS A 125 1.82 14.60 -1.46
N ARG A 126 1.32 15.68 -0.84
CA ARG A 126 1.11 15.78 0.61
C ARG A 126 -0.01 14.85 1.07
N MET A 127 -1.04 14.68 0.25
CA MET A 127 -2.14 13.74 0.51
C MET A 127 -1.63 12.31 0.61
N HIS A 128 -0.79 11.83 -0.32
CA HIS A 128 -0.24 10.47 -0.23
C HIS A 128 0.61 10.25 1.03
N GLN A 129 1.42 11.23 1.42
CA GLN A 129 2.19 11.17 2.68
C GLN A 129 1.27 11.06 3.90
N ARG A 130 0.26 11.94 3.98
CA ARG A 130 -0.73 11.94 5.08
C ARG A 130 -1.56 10.66 5.11
N TYR A 131 -1.95 10.15 3.94
CA TYR A 131 -2.65 8.89 3.82
C TYR A 131 -1.80 7.73 4.37
N GLY A 132 -0.51 7.69 4.02
CA GLY A 132 0.43 6.71 4.58
C GLY A 132 0.54 6.81 6.11
N ASN A 133 0.62 8.02 6.66
CA ASN A 133 0.68 8.25 8.11
C ASN A 133 -0.59 7.79 8.84
N VAL A 134 -1.77 8.08 8.28
CA VAL A 134 -3.05 7.59 8.83
C VAL A 134 -3.15 6.08 8.75
N LEU A 135 -2.75 5.48 7.62
CA LEU A 135 -2.73 4.04 7.47
C LEU A 135 -1.75 3.37 8.44
N ALA A 136 -0.58 3.96 8.65
CA ALA A 136 0.39 3.49 9.64
C ALA A 136 -0.20 3.50 11.06
N ASN A 137 -0.99 4.53 11.41
CA ASN A 137 -1.70 4.57 12.68
C ASN A 137 -2.78 3.48 12.79
N LEU A 138 -3.52 3.21 11.72
CA LEU A 138 -4.54 2.16 11.68
C LEU A 138 -3.95 0.75 11.81
N MET A 139 -2.73 0.54 11.30
CA MET A 139 -2.02 -0.74 11.37
C MET A 139 -1.12 -0.87 12.61
N SER A 140 -1.00 0.19 13.41
CA SER A 140 -0.17 0.18 14.61
C SER A 140 -0.77 -0.75 15.67
N SER A 141 0.09 -1.51 16.35
CA SER A 141 -0.28 -2.25 17.56
C SER A 141 -0.76 -1.31 18.67
N GLU A 142 -0.24 -0.07 18.68
CA GLU A 142 -0.65 1.00 19.57
C GLU A 142 -1.07 2.22 18.76
N PRO A 143 -2.35 2.33 18.34
CA PRO A 143 -2.85 3.52 17.69
C PRO A 143 -2.81 4.73 18.63
N ILE A 144 -2.59 5.93 18.08
CA ILE A 144 -2.50 7.20 18.84
C ILE A 144 -3.72 7.43 19.75
N ASP A 145 -4.90 6.97 19.34
CA ASP A 145 -6.15 7.11 20.09
C ASP A 145 -6.61 5.81 20.78
N SER A 146 -5.72 4.83 20.97
CA SER A 146 -6.01 3.52 21.59
C SER A 146 -6.77 3.62 22.92
N ARG A 147 -6.56 4.70 23.69
CA ARG A 147 -7.23 4.97 24.97
C ARG A 147 -8.14 6.21 24.95
N ARG A 148 -8.58 6.73 23.82
CA ARG A 148 -9.41 7.95 23.83
C ARG A 148 -10.77 7.72 24.48
N ASP A 149 -11.28 6.50 24.37
CA ASP A 149 -12.58 6.13 24.93
C ASP A 149 -12.48 5.82 26.42
N GLN A 150 -13.24 6.58 27.21
CA GLN A 150 -13.26 6.49 28.67
C GLN A 150 -13.66 5.09 29.17
N TRP A 151 -14.51 4.38 28.42
CA TRP A 151 -14.89 2.99 28.73
C TRP A 151 -13.72 2.02 28.56
N ARG A 152 -12.94 2.11 27.46
CA ARG A 152 -11.77 1.23 27.25
C ARG A 152 -10.71 1.38 28.35
N ARG A 153 -10.55 2.59 28.90
CA ARG A 153 -9.65 2.84 30.03
C ARG A 153 -10.07 2.12 31.32
N GLN A 154 -11.36 1.85 31.49
CA GLN A 154 -11.91 1.26 32.71
C GLN A 154 -12.05 -0.27 32.61
N THR A 155 -12.33 -0.79 31.41
CA THR A 155 -12.68 -2.21 31.23
C THR A 155 -11.58 -3.08 30.65
N CYS A 156 -10.48 -2.50 30.15
CA CYS A 156 -9.34 -3.26 29.66
C CYS A 156 -8.15 -3.10 30.63
N PRO A 157 -7.90 -4.10 31.50
CA PRO A 157 -6.65 -4.18 32.25
C PRO A 157 -5.46 -4.11 31.29
N ARG A 158 -4.38 -3.45 31.73
CA ARG A 158 -3.11 -3.48 31.02
C ARG A 158 -2.54 -4.87 31.29
N ASP A 159 -2.56 -5.78 30.33
CA ASP A 159 -1.88 -7.07 30.46
C ASP A 159 -0.36 -6.81 30.43
N GLU A 160 0.21 -6.27 31.50
CA GLU A 160 1.66 -6.23 31.74
C GLU A 160 2.11 -7.30 32.74
N ASP A 161 1.18 -8.07 33.29
CA ASP A 161 1.43 -9.01 34.38
C ASP A 161 1.61 -10.47 33.87
N TYR A 162 2.23 -10.64 32.70
CA TYR A 162 2.85 -11.91 32.31
C TYR A 162 4.38 -11.76 32.36
N GLU A 163 4.91 -11.28 33.49
CA GLU A 163 6.25 -11.71 33.87
C GLU A 163 6.15 -13.20 34.21
N ASP A 164 6.71 -14.05 33.33
CA ASP A 164 7.02 -15.44 33.61
C ASP A 164 7.92 -15.46 34.87
N GLY A 165 7.30 -15.69 36.03
CA GLY A 165 8.00 -15.83 37.29
C GLY A 165 8.91 -17.04 37.25
N GLU A 166 10.16 -16.79 36.88
CA GLU A 166 11.28 -17.71 36.96
C GLU A 166 11.33 -18.30 38.37
N GLY A 167 11.27 -19.63 38.46
CA GLY A 167 11.14 -20.36 39.71
C GLY A 167 12.30 -20.09 40.67
N GLY A 168 11.96 -19.67 41.89
CA GLY A 168 12.86 -19.70 43.04
C GLY A 168 12.24 -20.52 44.17
N PRO A 169 12.87 -21.59 44.67
CA PRO A 169 12.31 -22.38 45.77
C PRO A 169 12.47 -21.61 47.08
N ALA A 170 11.38 -21.47 47.83
CA ALA A 170 11.44 -20.97 49.20
C ALA A 170 11.75 -22.13 50.16
N ALA A 171 12.80 -21.93 50.95
CA ALA A 171 13.33 -22.81 52.01
C ALA A 171 12.47 -22.79 53.28
#